data_AF-A0A960H4C7-F1
#
_entry.id   AF-A0A960H4C7-F1
#
_cell.length_a   1.000
_cell.length_b   1.000
_cell.length_c   1.000
_cell.angle_alpha   90.00
_cell.angle_beta   90.00
_cell.angle_gamma   90.00
#
_symmetry.space_group_name_H-M   'P 1'
#
loop_
_entity.id
_entity.type
_entity.pdbx_description
1 polymer ?
#
loop_
_entity_poly.entity_id
_entity_poly.type
_entity_poly.pdbx_seq_one_letter_code
_entity_poly.pdbx_strand_id
1 'polypeptide(L)'
;GHAGGRSPFDRPITIARELAFVVAPLARFKAIGAARPDPATVNDVLLATIAGGLRTWAGGSAAHRLRAQIPVSLHHRDESAVDAGNRDSFLNIDLEVDEPNPLIRLDRVSAETRRRKRLDDADEMYDLFHALGRVGHLGSAVQRL
;
A
#
# COMPACT_ATOMS: atom_id res chain seq x y z
N GLY A 1 15.14 5.08 -7.00
CA GLY A 1 15.06 5.48 -8.41
C GLY A 1 16.42 5.45 -9.04
N HIS A 2 16.52 5.04 -10.30
CA HIS A 2 17.74 5.26 -11.07
C HIS A 2 17.78 6.74 -11.44
N ALA A 3 18.83 7.45 -11.03
CA ALA A 3 19.01 8.86 -11.39
C ALA A 3 19.01 9.00 -12.93
N GLY A 4 18.01 9.68 -13.49
CA GLY A 4 17.90 9.92 -14.94
C GLY A 4 16.53 9.62 -15.57
N GLY A 5 15.59 9.03 -14.84
CA GLY A 5 14.21 8.84 -15.32
C GLY A 5 13.46 10.17 -15.54
N ARG A 6 12.54 10.20 -16.52
CA ARG A 6 11.59 11.33 -16.71
C ARG A 6 10.52 11.40 -15.62
N SER A 7 10.46 10.40 -14.73
CA SER A 7 9.49 10.32 -13.65
C SER A 7 9.81 11.33 -12.54
N PRO A 8 8.80 12.03 -11.98
CA PRO A 8 9.01 12.87 -10.81
C PRO A 8 9.46 12.09 -9.57
N PHE A 9 9.26 10.76 -9.55
CA PHE A 9 9.70 9.87 -8.46
C PHE A 9 11.19 9.49 -8.54
N ASP A 10 11.86 9.74 -9.66
CA ASP A 10 13.29 9.42 -9.88
C ASP A 10 14.22 10.63 -9.69
N ARG A 11 13.68 11.73 -9.15
CA ARG A 11 14.45 12.95 -8.84
C ARG A 11 15.23 12.77 -7.53
N PRO A 12 16.38 13.45 -7.35
CA PRO A 12 17.09 13.45 -6.07
C PRO A 12 16.18 13.88 -4.91
N ILE A 13 16.27 13.17 -3.79
CA ILE A 13 15.52 13.52 -2.59
C ILE A 13 16.09 14.82 -2.01
N THR A 14 15.23 15.80 -1.75
CA THR A 14 15.60 17.09 -1.15
C THR A 14 14.83 17.33 0.16
N ILE A 15 15.09 18.47 0.80
CA ILE A 15 14.35 18.91 1.98
C ILE A 15 12.96 19.49 1.65
N ALA A 16 12.67 19.76 0.36
CA ALA A 16 11.37 20.28 -0.05
C ALA A 16 10.25 19.28 0.27
N ARG A 17 9.09 19.80 0.70
CA ARG A 17 7.91 19.00 1.02
C ARG A 17 6.71 19.61 0.32
N GLU A 18 5.98 18.79 -0.41
CA GLU A 18 4.69 19.14 -1.01
C GLU A 18 3.62 18.29 -0.32
N LEU A 19 2.53 18.93 0.09
CA LEU A 19 1.38 18.25 0.69
C LEU A 19 0.11 18.67 -0.05
N ALA A 20 -0.76 17.68 -0.27
CA ALA A 20 -2.10 17.89 -0.82
C ALA A 20 -3.11 17.16 0.06
N PHE A 21 -4.23 17.81 0.33
CA PHE A 21 -5.34 17.25 1.11
C PHE A 21 -6.57 17.10 0.22
N VAL A 22 -7.29 16.00 0.40
CA VAL A 22 -8.59 15.77 -0.24
C VAL A 22 -9.56 15.22 0.79
N VAL A 23 -10.79 15.70 0.76
CA VAL A 23 -11.88 15.19 1.58
C VAL A 23 -12.94 14.60 0.66
N ALA A 24 -13.35 13.38 0.95
CA ALA A 24 -14.41 12.71 0.22
C ALA A 24 -15.37 11.99 1.20
N PRO A 25 -16.68 11.95 0.93
CA PRO A 25 -17.62 11.26 1.80
C PRO A 25 -17.36 9.75 1.81
N LEU A 26 -17.21 9.17 3.01
CA LEU A 26 -17.02 7.72 3.19
C LEU A 26 -18.16 6.90 2.55
N ALA A 27 -19.40 7.40 2.63
CA ALA A 27 -20.56 6.76 2.01
C ALA A 27 -20.39 6.59 0.49
N ARG A 28 -19.75 7.57 -0.17
CA ARG A 28 -19.47 7.50 -1.62
C ARG A 28 -18.46 6.39 -1.93
N PHE A 29 -17.43 6.25 -1.11
CA PHE A 29 -16.41 5.20 -1.29
C PHE A 29 -17.01 3.80 -1.10
N LYS A 30 -17.84 3.64 -0.06
CA LYS A 30 -18.59 2.40 0.15
C LYS A 30 -19.50 2.06 -1.04
N ALA A 31 -20.23 3.05 -1.54
CA ALA A 31 -21.12 2.87 -2.70
C ALA A 31 -20.35 2.48 -3.96
N ILE A 32 -19.21 3.12 -4.25
CA ILE A 32 -18.34 2.77 -5.39
C ILE A 32 -17.86 1.33 -5.28
N GLY A 33 -17.37 0.92 -4.11
CA GLY A 33 -16.88 -0.44 -3.88
C GLY A 33 -17.98 -1.50 -4.01
N ALA A 34 -19.17 -1.21 -3.47
CA ALA A 34 -20.33 -2.11 -3.54
C ALA A 34 -20.92 -2.25 -4.95
N ALA A 35 -20.76 -1.23 -5.81
CA ALA A 35 -21.27 -1.24 -7.18
C ALA A 35 -20.38 -2.03 -8.17
N ARG A 36 -19.24 -2.57 -7.73
CA ARG A 36 -18.37 -3.39 -8.57
C ARG A 36 -18.93 -4.82 -8.70
N PRO A 37 -18.70 -5.52 -9.83
CA PRO A 37 -19.11 -6.92 -9.99
C PRO A 37 -18.56 -7.82 -8.88
N ASP A 38 -17.27 -7.64 -8.57
CA ASP A 38 -16.64 -8.17 -7.36
C ASP A 38 -16.53 -7.06 -6.33
N PRO A 39 -17.28 -7.09 -5.21
CA PRO A 39 -17.29 -6.00 -4.24
C PRO A 39 -15.87 -5.65 -3.75
N ALA A 40 -15.52 -4.38 -3.88
CA ALA A 40 -14.25 -3.83 -3.44
C ALA A 40 -14.39 -3.18 -2.05
N THR A 41 -13.31 -3.21 -1.26
CA THR A 41 -13.29 -2.57 0.07
C THR A 41 -13.08 -1.07 -0.04
N VAL A 42 -13.38 -0.32 1.02
CA VAL A 42 -13.09 1.13 1.09
C VAL A 42 -11.60 1.41 0.85
N ASN A 43 -10.71 0.56 1.37
CA ASN A 43 -9.27 0.71 1.18
C ASN A 43 -8.87 0.50 -0.29
N ASP A 44 -9.49 -0.45 -1.00
CA ASP A 44 -9.23 -0.64 -2.43
C ASP A 44 -9.65 0.59 -3.25
N VAL A 45 -10.81 1.18 -2.94
CA VAL A 45 -11.28 2.43 -3.57
C VAL A 45 -10.34 3.59 -3.28
N LEU A 46 -9.82 3.68 -2.05
CA LEU A 46 -8.84 4.70 -1.67
C LEU A 46 -7.52 4.54 -2.44
N LEU A 47 -6.97 3.33 -2.49
CA LEU A 47 -5.75 3.02 -3.22
C LEU A 47 -5.87 3.32 -4.71
N ALA A 48 -6.99 2.93 -5.35
CA ALA A 48 -7.26 3.24 -6.75
C ALA A 48 -7.41 4.75 -7.02
N THR A 49 -7.97 5.49 -6.06
CA THR A 49 -8.10 6.95 -6.12
C THR A 49 -6.72 7.63 -6.00
N ILE A 50 -5.90 7.21 -5.03
CA ILE A 50 -4.53 7.71 -4.85
C ILE A 50 -3.70 7.45 -6.12
N ALA A 51 -3.77 6.23 -6.67
CA ALA A 51 -3.08 5.89 -7.91
C ALA A 51 -3.50 6.80 -9.08
N GLY A 52 -4.80 7.11 -9.21
CA GLY A 52 -5.30 8.06 -10.21
C GLY A 52 -4.85 9.50 -9.99
N GLY A 53 -4.76 9.94 -8.74
CA GLY A 53 -4.23 11.25 -8.37
C GLY A 53 -2.75 11.37 -8.73
N LEU A 54 -1.94 10.38 -8.34
CA LEU A 54 -0.51 10.30 -8.67
C LEU A 54 -0.27 10.26 -10.18
N ARG A 55 -1.08 9.51 -10.93
CA ARG A 55 -1.03 9.49 -12.40
C ARG A 55 -1.24 10.89 -12.98
N THR A 56 -2.26 11.60 -12.53
CA THR A 56 -2.58 12.95 -13.01
C THR A 56 -1.45 13.93 -12.68
N TRP A 57 -0.97 13.91 -11.43
CA TRP A 57 0.12 14.76 -10.98
C TRP A 57 1.42 14.51 -11.75
N ALA A 58 1.74 13.25 -12.04
CA ALA A 58 2.94 12.86 -12.78
C ALA A 58 2.83 13.06 -14.31
N GLY A 59 1.73 13.61 -14.83
CA GLY A 59 1.58 13.84 -16.27
C GLY A 59 1.21 12.59 -17.09
N GLY A 60 0.53 11.62 -16.48
CA GLY A 60 -0.09 10.48 -17.17
C GLY A 60 0.85 9.34 -17.53
N SER A 61 1.90 9.60 -18.30
CA SER A 61 2.83 8.58 -18.82
C SER A 61 4.17 8.51 -18.09
N ALA A 62 4.44 9.40 -17.14
CA ALA A 62 5.72 9.41 -16.41
C ALA A 62 5.70 8.55 -15.13
N ALA A 63 4.53 8.07 -14.70
CA ALA A 63 4.40 7.17 -13.56
C ALA A 63 4.38 5.72 -14.07
N HIS A 64 5.55 5.09 -14.22
CA HIS A 64 5.62 3.66 -14.47
C HIS A 64 5.84 2.93 -13.15
N ARG A 65 4.90 2.04 -12.79
CA ARG A 65 4.93 1.09 -11.66
C ARG A 65 5.36 1.72 -10.32
N LEU A 66 4.39 2.17 -9.53
CA LEU A 66 4.61 2.56 -8.13
C LEU A 66 4.18 1.41 -7.22
N ARG A 67 5.01 1.07 -6.23
CA ARG A 67 4.66 0.05 -5.23
C ARG A 67 4.25 0.72 -3.92
N ALA A 68 3.10 0.34 -3.38
CA ALA A 68 2.64 0.76 -2.06
C ALA A 68 2.89 -0.35 -1.04
N GLN A 69 3.26 0.05 0.17
CA GLN A 69 3.22 -0.80 1.36
C GLN A 69 2.00 -0.39 2.18
N ILE A 70 1.08 -1.32 2.41
CA ILE A 70 -0.21 -1.09 3.03
C ILE A 70 -0.21 -1.80 4.39
N PRO A 71 -0.32 -1.09 5.52
CA PRO A 71 -0.43 -1.73 6.82
C PRO A 71 -1.73 -2.53 6.92
N VAL A 72 -1.64 -3.71 7.52
CA VAL A 72 -2.77 -4.58 7.82
C VAL A 72 -2.67 -5.02 9.27
N SER A 73 -3.82 -5.04 9.94
CA SER A 73 -3.87 -5.47 11.33
C SER A 73 -4.16 -6.97 11.41
N LEU A 74 -3.38 -7.69 12.22
CA LEU A 74 -3.52 -9.13 12.46
C LEU A 74 -4.31 -9.44 13.73
N HIS A 75 -4.76 -8.41 14.45
CA HIS A 75 -5.64 -8.56 15.61
C HIS A 75 -6.91 -9.34 15.23
N HIS A 76 -7.20 -10.38 16.01
CA HIS A 76 -8.46 -11.08 15.91
C HIS A 76 -9.56 -10.26 16.60
N ARG A 77 -10.78 -10.31 16.05
CA ARG A 77 -11.92 -9.49 16.54
C ARG A 77 -12.29 -9.73 18.01
N ASP A 78 -11.87 -10.86 18.57
CA ASP A 78 -12.20 -11.29 19.92
C ASP A 78 -11.08 -11.00 20.94
N GLU A 79 -9.99 -10.35 20.53
CA GLU A 79 -8.88 -9.99 21.42
C GLU A 79 -9.16 -8.69 22.19
N SER A 80 -8.90 -8.72 23.51
CA SER A 80 -9.08 -7.56 24.37
C SER A 80 -7.96 -6.52 24.11
N ALA A 81 -8.30 -5.23 24.09
CA ALA A 81 -7.32 -4.14 23.89
C ALA A 81 -6.21 -4.09 24.96
N VAL A 82 -6.36 -4.86 26.05
CA VAL A 82 -5.43 -4.93 27.18
C VAL A 82 -4.33 -5.97 26.95
N ASP A 83 -4.56 -6.95 26.06
CA ASP A 83 -3.60 -8.01 25.69
C ASP A 83 -2.87 -7.73 24.35
N ALA A 84 -3.21 -6.62 23.67
CA ALA A 84 -2.76 -6.31 22.33
C ALA A 84 -1.37 -5.65 22.32
N GLY A 85 -0.31 -6.47 22.25
CA GLY A 85 0.97 -6.01 21.70
C GLY A 85 0.82 -5.57 20.23
N ASN A 86 1.79 -4.84 19.67
CA ASN A 86 1.70 -4.39 18.28
C ASN A 86 1.68 -5.59 17.29
N ARG A 87 0.49 -5.95 16.79
CA ARG A 87 0.25 -7.02 15.80
C ARG A 87 -0.21 -6.46 14.47
N ASP A 88 0.64 -5.63 13.89
CA ASP A 88 0.46 -5.13 12.54
C ASP A 88 1.51 -5.72 11.61
N SER A 89 1.10 -6.00 10.38
CA SER A 89 1.98 -6.39 9.29
C SER A 89 1.71 -5.51 8.08
N PHE A 90 2.24 -5.89 6.92
CA PHE A 90 2.08 -5.14 5.70
C PHE A 90 1.67 -6.03 4.53
N LEU A 91 1.07 -5.40 3.54
CA LEU A 91 0.78 -5.96 2.25
C LEU A 91 1.36 -4.99 1.24
N ASN A 92 2.30 -5.44 0.42
CA ASN A 92 2.80 -4.60 -0.65
C ASN A 92 1.87 -4.76 -1.86
N ILE A 93 1.68 -3.79 -2.75
CA ILE A 93 1.04 -3.99 -4.07
C ILE A 93 1.62 -3.01 -5.08
N ASP A 94 1.54 -3.33 -6.36
CA ASP A 94 1.72 -2.32 -7.41
C ASP A 94 0.44 -1.46 -7.46
N LEU A 95 0.60 -0.15 -7.30
CA LEU A 95 -0.43 0.85 -7.59
C LEU A 95 -0.50 0.97 -9.11
N GLU A 96 -1.60 0.51 -9.69
CA GLU A 96 -1.97 0.52 -11.12
C GLU A 96 -2.06 1.96 -11.70
N VAL A 97 -0.97 2.72 -11.64
CA VAL A 97 -0.88 4.15 -12.00
C VAL A 97 -0.86 4.38 -13.51
N ASP A 98 -0.53 3.36 -14.28
CA ASP A 98 -0.50 3.38 -15.74
C ASP A 98 -1.89 3.15 -16.36
N GLU A 99 -2.79 2.43 -15.67
CA GLU A 99 -4.16 2.19 -16.09
C GLU A 99 -4.99 3.50 -16.07
N PRO A 100 -5.42 4.06 -17.21
CA PRO A 100 -6.18 5.32 -17.23
C PRO A 100 -7.62 5.16 -16.75
N ASN A 101 -8.24 4.00 -16.93
CA ASN A 101 -9.63 3.79 -16.56
C ASN A 101 -9.74 3.54 -15.04
N PRO A 102 -10.40 4.43 -14.27
CA PRO A 102 -10.45 4.33 -12.81
C PRO A 102 -11.17 3.07 -12.31
N LEU A 103 -12.11 2.52 -13.08
CA LEU A 103 -12.87 1.33 -12.70
C LEU A 103 -12.06 0.05 -12.96
N ILE A 104 -11.34 -0.02 -14.08
CA ILE A 104 -10.39 -1.12 -14.35
C ILE A 104 -9.28 -1.11 -13.29
N ARG A 105 -8.78 0.08 -12.96
CA ARG A 105 -7.79 0.27 -11.89
C ARG A 105 -8.26 -0.27 -10.55
N LEU A 106 -9.49 0.07 -10.16
CA LEU A 106 -10.10 -0.41 -8.93
C LEU A 106 -10.22 -1.94 -8.92
N ASP A 107 -10.69 -2.54 -10.01
CA ASP A 107 -10.86 -3.99 -10.09
C ASP A 107 -9.51 -4.72 -9.95
N ARG A 108 -8.45 -4.22 -10.61
CA ARG A 108 -7.11 -4.80 -10.51
C ARG A 108 -6.52 -4.66 -9.11
N VAL A 109 -6.61 -3.46 -8.51
CA VAL A 109 -6.17 -3.23 -7.13
C VAL A 109 -6.90 -4.17 -6.18
N SER A 110 -8.22 -4.27 -6.27
CA SER A 110 -9.02 -5.13 -5.38
C SER A 110 -8.71 -6.62 -5.59
N ALA A 111 -8.50 -7.06 -6.83
CA ALA A 111 -8.09 -8.43 -7.13
C ALA A 111 -6.72 -8.76 -6.50
N GLU A 112 -5.77 -7.84 -6.60
CA GLU A 112 -4.41 -8.02 -6.06
C GLU A 112 -4.39 -8.00 -4.53
N THR A 113 -5.09 -7.05 -3.89
CA THR A 113 -5.18 -7.02 -2.42
C THR A 113 -5.87 -8.27 -1.89
N ARG A 114 -6.93 -8.75 -2.56
CA ARG A 114 -7.60 -10.01 -2.22
C ARG A 114 -6.69 -11.21 -2.43
N ARG A 115 -5.90 -11.24 -3.50
CA ARG A 115 -4.93 -12.32 -3.76
C ARG A 115 -3.90 -12.42 -2.64
N ARG A 116 -3.28 -11.30 -2.28
CA ARG A 116 -2.25 -11.27 -1.23
C ARG A 116 -2.78 -11.58 0.16
N LYS A 117 -4.00 -11.13 0.48
CA LYS A 117 -4.69 -11.53 1.71
C LYS A 117 -5.00 -13.02 1.78
N ARG A 118 -5.27 -13.68 0.66
CA ARG A 118 -5.50 -15.14 0.62
C ARG A 118 -4.23 -15.97 0.72
N LEU A 119 -3.09 -15.37 0.38
CA LEU A 119 -1.78 -16.01 0.48
C LEU A 119 -1.16 -15.81 1.87
N ASP A 120 -1.89 -15.17 2.80
CA ASP A 120 -1.38 -14.82 4.13
C ASP A 120 -0.03 -14.08 4.08
N ASP A 121 0.21 -13.28 3.03
CA ASP A 121 1.43 -12.47 2.84
C ASP A 121 1.76 -11.65 4.11
N ALA A 122 0.72 -11.22 4.80
CA ALA A 122 0.82 -10.43 6.02
C ALA A 122 1.30 -11.25 7.21
N ASP A 123 0.72 -12.43 7.43
CA ASP A 123 1.10 -13.34 8.50
C ASP A 123 2.52 -13.88 8.28
N GLU A 124 2.86 -14.28 7.04
CA GLU A 124 4.22 -14.70 6.70
C GLU A 124 5.26 -13.60 6.98
N MET A 125 4.95 -12.35 6.62
CA MET A 125 5.87 -11.23 6.84
C MET A 125 5.96 -10.87 8.34
N TYR A 126 4.88 -11.02 9.10
CA TYR A 126 4.90 -10.86 10.55
C TYR A 126 5.78 -11.91 11.20
N ASP A 127 5.60 -13.18 10.85
CA ASP A 127 6.39 -14.30 11.35
C ASP A 127 7.88 -14.12 11.03
N LEU A 128 8.21 -13.69 9.81
CA LEU A 128 9.58 -13.39 9.40
C LEU A 128 10.20 -12.28 10.26
N PHE A 129 9.54 -11.11 10.39
CA PHE A 129 10.08 -10.00 11.17
C PHE A 129 10.22 -10.36 12.65
N HIS A 130 9.27 -11.13 13.19
CA HIS A 130 9.32 -11.58 14.58
C HIS A 130 10.42 -12.61 14.81
N ALA A 131 10.63 -13.54 13.87
CA ALA A 131 11.74 -14.48 13.91
C ALA A 131 13.10 -13.75 13.85
N LEU A 132 13.25 -12.77 12.95
CA LEU A 132 14.47 -11.95 12.86
C LEU A 132 14.72 -11.15 14.14
N GLY A 133 13.69 -10.61 14.79
CA GLY A 133 13.81 -9.91 16.06
C GLY A 133 14.30 -10.78 17.22
N ARG A 134 14.14 -12.11 17.12
CA ARG A 134 14.63 -13.09 18.11
C ARG A 134 16.06 -13.54 17.85
N VAL A 135 16.60 -13.30 16.65
CA VAL A 135 18.02 -13.56 16.35
C VAL A 135 18.83 -12.35 16.85
N GLY A 136 19.25 -12.40 18.11
CA GLY A 136 19.89 -11.29 18.84
C GLY A 136 21.22 -10.74 18.31
N HIS A 137 21.64 -11.04 17.08
CA HIS A 137 22.93 -10.60 16.52
C HIS A 137 22.85 -10.23 15.03
N LEU A 138 22.11 -9.19 14.68
CA LEU A 138 22.36 -8.41 13.44
C LEU A 138 22.92 -7.00 13.72
N GLY A 139 22.84 -6.52 14.96
CA GLY A 139 23.43 -5.23 15.35
C GLY A 139 24.96 -5.19 15.23
N SER A 140 25.65 -6.32 15.46
CA SER A 140 27.11 -6.39 15.42
C SER A 140 27.71 -6.56 14.01
N ALA A 141 26.91 -7.04 13.04
CA ALA A 141 27.36 -7.22 11.66
C ALA A 141 27.28 -5.90 10.85
N VAL A 142 26.29 -5.04 11.16
CA VAL A 142 26.10 -3.75 10.48
C VAL A 142 27.08 -2.67 10.97
N GLN A 143 27.65 -2.79 12.18
CA GLN A 143 28.65 -1.86 12.72
C GLN A 143 30.10 -2.13 12.27
N ARG A 144 30.35 -3.17 11.46
CA ARG A 144 31.69 -3.53 10.95
C ARG A 144 31.90 -3.27 9.45
N LEU A 145 30.97 -2.55 8.83
CA LEU A 145 31.15 -1.93 7.51
C LEU A 145 31.14 -0.40 7.68
#